data_AF-A0A946GDJ0-F1
#
_entry.id   AF-A0A946GDJ0-F1
#
_cell.length_a   1.000
_cell.length_b   1.000
_cell.length_c   1.000
_cell.angle_alpha   90.00
_cell.angle_beta   90.00
_cell.angle_gamma   90.00
#
_symmetry.space_group_name_H-M   'P 1'
#
loop_
_entity.id
_entity.type
_entity.pdbx_description
1 polymer ?
#
loop_
_entity_poly.entity_id
_entity_poly.type
_entity_poly.pdbx_seq_one_letter_code
_entity_poly.pdbx_strand_id
1 'polypeptide(L)'
;MTKEPQHAPDRFFYHSFPRPPCAPEPDAQWKHDPSCIQGGLKTLHSIEKIGLLLTPERFEIPPEHVEEGPPSAPIPVYQKRLCFTVLSPPELATHAAFYGPFALEFDLETLRQCGAMPAIYVTGGATTGDDFSGFGLSLLHRINELRILLDRLDGFRTLPLTQSNPLEQISFVVDEKVRATRCNVGGLQDIVDFLELQNREIRLLLNSIHVLASLFKPTEDFGGDDWHSYYEEREWRIIDGLTNQKLERGTADELSDEEKSLVLETVPSFANEIEMRLGTTRKVDSCIALRTFQSGPFYNAIRRVIVPHAVLDDVVSEFDWIGSSVPIVALEDI
;
A
#
# COMPACT_ATOMS: atom_id res chain seq x y z
N MET A 1 -36.40 30.17 -6.18
CA MET A 1 -35.17 30.00 -7.00
C MET A 1 -34.45 28.77 -6.49
N THR A 2 -34.70 27.63 -7.10
CA THR A 2 -33.91 26.40 -6.90
C THR A 2 -32.60 26.61 -7.65
N LYS A 3 -31.48 26.73 -6.93
CA LYS A 3 -30.15 26.67 -7.56
C LYS A 3 -30.06 25.31 -8.25
N GLU A 4 -29.84 25.31 -9.56
CA GLU A 4 -29.45 24.09 -10.25
C GLU A 4 -28.23 23.52 -9.52
N PRO A 5 -28.20 22.20 -9.25
CA PRO A 5 -27.04 21.58 -8.64
C PRO A 5 -25.87 21.81 -9.59
N GLN A 6 -24.88 22.60 -9.16
CA GLN A 6 -23.59 22.65 -9.82
C GLN A 6 -23.07 21.21 -9.84
N HIS A 7 -23.02 20.59 -11.02
CA HIS A 7 -22.39 19.30 -11.19
C HIS A 7 -20.95 19.45 -10.68
N ALA A 8 -20.62 18.69 -9.63
CA ALA A 8 -19.25 18.62 -9.17
C ALA A 8 -18.37 18.19 -10.36
N PRO A 9 -17.16 18.76 -10.52
CA PRO A 9 -16.28 18.38 -11.61
C PRO A 9 -16.02 16.88 -11.57
N ASP A 10 -16.01 16.25 -12.75
CA ASP A 10 -15.69 14.83 -12.87
C ASP A 10 -14.33 14.53 -12.23
N ARG A 11 -14.26 13.44 -11.49
CA ARG A 11 -13.06 13.01 -10.76
C ARG A 11 -12.78 11.55 -11.05
N PHE A 12 -11.49 11.24 -11.20
CA PHE A 12 -10.98 9.92 -11.51
C PHE A 12 -9.81 9.57 -10.59
N PHE A 13 -9.48 8.29 -10.55
CA PHE A 13 -8.26 7.83 -9.93
C PHE A 13 -7.12 7.81 -10.94
N TYR A 14 -5.96 8.32 -10.53
CA TYR A 14 -4.75 8.30 -11.32
C TYR A 14 -3.64 7.52 -10.62
N HIS A 15 -2.98 6.63 -11.35
CA HIS A 15 -1.72 6.02 -10.96
C HIS A 15 -0.61 6.54 -11.88
N SER A 16 0.23 7.45 -11.38
CA SER A 16 1.27 8.12 -12.17
C SER A 16 2.66 7.48 -12.02
N PHE A 17 3.43 7.47 -13.11
CA PHE A 17 4.76 6.85 -13.20
C PHE A 17 5.58 7.39 -14.39
N PRO A 18 6.89 7.08 -14.48
CA PRO A 18 7.74 6.71 -13.36
C PRO A 18 7.98 7.95 -12.48
N ARG A 19 8.13 7.74 -11.17
CA ARG A 19 8.44 8.84 -10.25
C ARG A 19 9.83 9.39 -10.58
N PRO A 20 10.00 10.72 -10.66
CA PRO A 20 11.31 11.32 -10.88
C PRO A 20 12.27 10.94 -9.74
N PRO A 21 13.57 10.73 -10.04
CA PRO A 21 14.56 10.28 -9.05
C PRO A 21 14.82 11.30 -7.93
N CYS A 22 14.51 12.58 -8.15
CA CYS A 22 14.56 13.65 -7.16
C CYS A 22 13.23 14.41 -7.18
N ALA A 23 12.80 14.96 -6.04
CA ALA A 23 11.65 15.87 -5.99
C ALA A 23 11.96 17.05 -6.93
N PRO A 24 11.28 17.14 -8.08
CA PRO A 24 11.64 18.13 -9.07
C PRO A 24 11.23 19.50 -8.54
N GLU A 25 12.02 20.54 -8.85
CA GLU A 25 11.47 21.89 -8.81
C GLU A 25 10.26 21.93 -9.78
N PRO A 26 9.18 22.68 -9.47
CA PRO A 26 7.95 22.71 -10.28
C PRO A 26 8.17 22.97 -11.78
N ASP A 27 9.28 23.63 -12.14
CA ASP A 27 9.65 23.99 -13.52
C ASP A 27 10.69 23.05 -14.15
N ALA A 28 11.07 21.95 -13.49
CA ALA A 28 12.08 21.05 -14.01
C ALA A 28 11.58 20.31 -15.26
N GLN A 29 12.33 20.42 -16.36
CA GLN A 29 12.04 19.82 -17.68
C GLN A 29 12.14 18.29 -17.72
N TRP A 30 12.22 17.61 -16.58
CA TRP A 30 12.41 16.16 -16.51
C TRP A 30 11.26 15.37 -17.16
N LYS A 31 10.07 15.99 -17.30
CA LYS A 31 8.94 15.43 -18.06
C LYS A 31 9.29 15.13 -19.52
N HIS A 32 10.29 15.81 -20.06
CA HIS A 32 10.82 15.60 -21.42
C HIS A 32 12.20 14.92 -21.42
N ASP A 33 12.70 14.50 -20.25
CA ASP A 33 13.95 13.75 -20.17
C ASP A 33 13.77 12.40 -20.89
N PRO A 34 14.56 12.11 -21.94
CA PRO A 34 14.47 10.85 -22.66
C PRO A 34 14.57 9.61 -21.76
N SER A 35 15.33 9.69 -20.66
CA SER A 35 15.45 8.59 -19.69
C SER A 35 14.16 8.35 -18.90
N CYS A 36 13.44 9.42 -18.54
CA CYS A 36 12.15 9.33 -17.87
C CYS A 36 11.09 8.77 -18.82
N ILE A 37 11.05 9.27 -20.05
CA ILE A 37 10.16 8.78 -21.11
C ILE A 37 10.39 7.29 -21.38
N GLN A 38 11.64 6.88 -21.59
CA GLN A 38 12.01 5.48 -21.77
C GLN A 38 11.61 4.63 -20.55
N GLY A 39 11.79 5.14 -19.34
CA GLY A 39 11.38 4.49 -18.10
C GLY A 39 9.86 4.27 -18.03
N GLY A 40 9.07 5.25 -18.45
CA GLY A 40 7.62 5.16 -18.54
C GLY A 40 7.15 4.13 -19.56
N LEU A 41 7.73 4.12 -20.75
CA LEU A 41 7.45 3.10 -21.77
C LEU A 41 7.77 1.68 -21.26
N LYS A 42 8.93 1.48 -20.65
CA LYS A 42 9.30 0.18 -20.06
C LYS A 42 8.33 -0.23 -18.93
N THR A 43 7.89 0.73 -18.12
CA THR A 43 6.93 0.48 -17.05
C THR A 43 5.56 0.10 -17.62
N LEU A 44 5.09 0.77 -18.67
CA LEU A 44 3.86 0.40 -19.36
C LEU A 44 3.93 -1.03 -19.93
N HIS A 45 5.06 -1.40 -20.54
CA HIS A 45 5.31 -2.77 -21.00
C HIS A 45 5.37 -3.80 -19.88
N SER A 46 5.93 -3.42 -18.73
CA SER A 46 5.93 -4.25 -17.54
C SER A 46 4.50 -4.47 -17.02
N ILE A 47 3.69 -3.41 -16.99
CA ILE A 47 2.27 -3.47 -16.57
C ILE A 47 1.45 -4.35 -17.52
N GLU A 48 1.69 -4.28 -18.82
CA GLU A 48 1.07 -5.18 -19.81
C GLU A 48 1.28 -6.65 -19.44
N LYS A 49 2.55 -7.02 -19.21
CA LYS A 49 2.97 -8.41 -19.08
C LYS A 49 2.66 -8.98 -17.71
N ILE A 50 2.83 -8.17 -16.67
CA ILE A 50 2.78 -8.61 -15.28
C ILE A 50 1.46 -8.21 -14.62
N GLY A 51 0.89 -7.07 -14.98
CA GLY A 51 -0.15 -6.38 -14.22
C GLY A 51 0.44 -5.27 -13.33
N LEU A 52 -0.36 -4.74 -12.42
CA LEU A 52 0.10 -3.70 -11.50
C LEU A 52 0.85 -4.31 -10.31
N LEU A 53 1.89 -3.64 -9.84
CA LEU A 53 2.68 -4.13 -8.71
C LEU A 53 2.21 -3.49 -7.40
N LEU A 54 1.90 -4.33 -6.41
CA LEU A 54 1.92 -3.93 -5.02
C LEU A 54 3.38 -3.96 -4.56
N THR A 55 3.93 -2.78 -4.34
CA THR A 55 5.33 -2.58 -4.00
C THR A 55 5.54 -2.62 -2.49
N PRO A 56 6.61 -3.26 -1.98
CA PRO A 56 6.89 -3.30 -0.56
C PRO A 56 7.39 -1.95 -0.05
N GLU A 57 6.95 -1.60 1.15
CA GLU A 57 7.36 -0.39 1.84
C GLU A 57 7.50 -0.67 3.34
N ARG A 58 8.45 0.04 3.94
CA ARG A 58 8.67 0.11 5.38
C ARG A 58 8.69 1.57 5.76
N PHE A 59 7.88 1.92 6.75
CA PHE A 59 7.96 3.22 7.41
C PHE A 59 7.89 3.02 8.93
N GLU A 60 8.25 4.05 9.68
CA GLU A 60 8.26 4.00 11.14
C GLU A 60 7.23 4.97 11.68
N ILE A 61 6.40 4.49 12.60
CA ILE A 61 5.56 5.37 13.41
C ILE A 61 6.44 5.91 14.54
N PRO A 62 6.52 7.24 14.73
CA PRO A 62 7.32 7.83 15.78
C PRO A 62 6.94 7.35 17.19
N PRO A 63 7.86 7.45 18.17
CA PRO A 63 7.56 7.23 19.58
C PRO A 63 6.38 8.06 20.10
N GLU A 64 5.39 7.39 20.70
CA GLU A 64 4.39 8.04 21.56
C GLU A 64 5.06 8.50 22.87
N HIS A 65 4.84 9.76 23.21
CA HIS A 65 5.25 10.35 24.48
C HIS A 65 4.05 10.31 25.43
N VAL A 66 4.23 9.72 26.61
CA VAL A 66 3.23 9.73 27.69
C VAL A 66 3.69 10.65 28.80
N GLU A 67 2.77 11.32 29.50
CA GLU A 67 3.09 12.29 30.56
C GLU A 67 4.00 11.70 31.64
N GLU A 68 3.78 10.44 32.00
CA GLU A 68 4.55 9.73 33.02
C GLU A 68 5.19 8.46 32.43
N GLY A 69 6.40 8.58 31.89
CA GLY A 69 7.19 7.42 31.47
C GLY A 69 8.23 7.73 30.39
N PRO A 70 9.11 6.76 30.08
CA PRO A 70 9.94 6.87 28.89
C PRO A 70 9.05 6.82 27.62
N PRO A 71 9.46 7.48 26.53
CA PRO A 71 8.78 7.32 25.24
C PRO A 71 8.72 5.84 24.84
N SER A 72 7.64 5.47 24.15
CA SER A 72 7.53 4.15 23.54
C SER A 72 8.60 3.93 22.46
N ALA A 73 8.85 2.67 22.11
CA ALA A 73 9.71 2.37 20.97
C ALA A 73 9.01 2.79 19.66
N PRO A 74 9.76 3.23 18.62
CA PRO A 74 9.19 3.42 17.29
C PRO A 74 8.61 2.10 16.77
N ILE A 75 7.50 2.19 16.03
CA ILE A 75 6.82 1.01 15.50
C ILE A 75 7.12 0.88 14.02
N PRO A 76 7.83 -0.18 13.58
CA PRO A 76 7.98 -0.44 12.16
C PRO A 76 6.65 -0.96 11.59
N VAL A 77 6.21 -0.30 10.51
CA VAL A 77 5.08 -0.75 9.69
C VAL A 77 5.62 -1.23 8.36
N TYR A 78 5.31 -2.47 8.03
CA TYR A 78 5.63 -3.10 6.76
C TYR A 78 4.34 -3.22 5.97
N GLN A 79 4.36 -2.91 4.68
CA GLN A 79 3.19 -3.07 3.82
C GLN A 79 3.60 -3.38 2.40
N LYS A 80 2.65 -3.88 1.61
CA LYS A 80 2.77 -3.93 0.16
C LYS A 80 1.54 -3.22 -0.42
N ARG A 81 1.78 -2.19 -1.23
CA ARG A 81 0.69 -1.32 -1.70
C ARG A 81 0.88 -0.84 -3.12
N LEU A 82 -0.26 -0.47 -3.71
CA LEU A 82 -0.38 0.28 -4.95
C LEU A 82 -1.19 1.53 -4.65
N CYS A 83 -0.69 2.70 -5.07
CA CYS A 83 -1.28 4.00 -4.73
C CYS A 83 -1.93 4.68 -5.93
N PHE A 84 -3.01 5.41 -5.65
CA PHE A 84 -3.77 6.22 -6.58
C PHE A 84 -4.10 7.58 -5.96
N THR A 85 -4.39 8.56 -6.79
CA THR A 85 -4.78 9.90 -6.36
C THR A 85 -6.08 10.30 -7.03
N VAL A 86 -7.06 10.80 -6.25
CA VAL A 86 -8.34 11.28 -6.80
C VAL A 86 -8.18 12.71 -7.31
N LEU A 87 -8.21 12.89 -8.63
CA LEU A 87 -8.05 14.19 -9.28
C LEU A 87 -9.20 14.48 -10.23
N SER A 88 -9.47 15.77 -10.43
CA SER A 88 -10.14 16.25 -11.64
C SER A 88 -9.11 16.38 -12.78
N PRO A 89 -9.53 16.28 -14.05
CA PRO A 89 -8.63 16.36 -15.20
C PRO A 89 -7.64 17.55 -15.17
N PRO A 90 -8.05 18.80 -14.83
CA PRO A 90 -7.14 19.95 -14.80
C PRO A 90 -6.03 19.87 -13.74
N GLU A 91 -6.19 19.03 -12.72
CA GLU A 91 -5.18 18.85 -11.67
C GLU A 91 -4.07 17.88 -12.10
N LEU A 92 -4.29 17.10 -13.16
CA LEU A 92 -3.38 16.03 -13.57
C LEU A 92 -2.02 16.54 -14.02
N ALA A 93 -1.96 17.66 -14.75
CA ALA A 93 -0.68 18.20 -15.23
C ALA A 93 0.26 18.61 -14.07
N THR A 94 -0.31 19.18 -13.00
CA THR A 94 0.40 19.51 -11.77
C THR A 94 0.81 18.23 -11.03
N HIS A 95 -0.09 17.26 -10.88
CA HIS A 95 0.23 15.99 -10.25
C HIS A 95 1.36 15.24 -10.98
N ALA A 96 1.30 15.17 -12.31
CA ALA A 96 2.31 14.56 -13.15
C ALA A 96 3.69 15.22 -13.00
N ALA A 97 3.76 16.49 -12.56
CA ALA A 97 5.00 17.18 -12.24
C ALA A 97 5.72 16.61 -11.02
N PHE A 98 5.04 15.90 -10.14
CA PHE A 98 5.64 15.30 -8.94
C PHE A 98 5.76 13.77 -9.03
N TYR A 99 4.81 13.11 -9.69
CA TYR A 99 4.68 11.65 -9.62
C TYR A 99 5.01 10.89 -10.91
N GLY A 100 5.06 11.55 -12.07
CA GLY A 100 5.33 10.87 -13.34
C GLY A 100 4.53 11.45 -14.50
N PRO A 101 5.11 11.53 -15.72
CA PRO A 101 4.42 12.07 -16.88
C PRO A 101 3.52 11.04 -17.58
N PHE A 102 3.55 9.77 -17.16
CA PHE A 102 2.56 8.75 -17.54
C PHE A 102 1.54 8.58 -16.42
N ALA A 103 0.30 8.26 -16.78
CA ALA A 103 -0.72 7.89 -15.81
C ALA A 103 -1.69 6.84 -16.36
N LEU A 104 -2.19 5.98 -15.47
CA LEU A 104 -3.37 5.17 -15.73
C LEU A 104 -4.56 5.82 -15.04
N GLU A 105 -5.63 6.06 -15.80
CA GLU A 105 -6.89 6.59 -15.28
C GLU A 105 -7.88 5.45 -15.01
N PHE A 106 -8.61 5.54 -13.90
CA PHE A 106 -9.68 4.60 -13.55
C PHE A 106 -10.94 5.33 -13.08
N ASP A 107 -12.09 4.71 -13.34
CA ASP A 107 -13.36 5.14 -12.74
C ASP A 107 -13.38 4.90 -11.22
N LEU A 108 -14.04 5.80 -10.51
CA LEU A 108 -14.16 5.74 -9.04
C LEU A 108 -14.78 4.42 -8.57
N GLU A 109 -15.85 3.98 -9.24
CA GLU A 109 -16.55 2.75 -8.87
C GLU A 109 -15.69 1.50 -9.16
N THR A 110 -14.99 1.48 -10.28
CA THR A 110 -14.13 0.37 -10.68
C THR A 110 -13.02 0.12 -9.66
N LEU A 111 -12.24 1.15 -9.27
CA LEU A 111 -11.18 0.92 -8.27
C LEU A 111 -11.71 0.61 -6.87
N ARG A 112 -12.88 1.14 -6.48
CA ARG A 112 -13.52 0.74 -5.23
C ARG A 112 -13.87 -0.75 -5.24
N GLN A 113 -14.35 -1.26 -6.37
CA GLN A 113 -14.60 -2.69 -6.55
C GLN A 113 -13.30 -3.51 -6.57
N CYS A 114 -12.18 -2.93 -7.02
CA CYS A 114 -10.84 -3.52 -6.89
C CYS A 114 -10.31 -3.54 -5.45
N GLY A 115 -11.02 -2.94 -4.48
CA GLY A 115 -10.59 -2.87 -3.09
C GLY A 115 -9.69 -1.68 -2.77
N ALA A 116 -9.67 -0.64 -3.61
CA ALA A 116 -9.00 0.60 -3.27
C ALA A 116 -9.71 1.26 -2.07
N MET A 117 -8.93 1.73 -1.10
CA MET A 117 -9.41 2.40 0.10
C MET A 117 -8.67 3.72 0.34
N PRO A 118 -9.31 4.73 0.93
CA PRO A 118 -8.67 6.02 1.17
C PRO A 118 -7.57 5.87 2.22
N ALA A 119 -6.44 6.55 1.99
CA ALA A 119 -5.44 6.76 3.02
C ALA A 119 -6.04 7.64 4.14
N ILE A 120 -5.63 7.37 5.39
CA ILE A 120 -6.05 8.12 6.57
C ILE A 120 -4.85 8.90 7.07
N TYR A 121 -4.90 10.22 6.90
CA TYR A 121 -3.85 11.10 7.38
C TYR A 121 -4.02 11.35 8.87
N VAL A 122 -2.94 11.16 9.62
CA VAL A 122 -2.92 11.42 11.06
C VAL A 122 -1.79 12.38 11.39
N THR A 123 -2.09 13.31 12.29
CA THR A 123 -1.11 14.22 12.87
C THR A 123 -0.12 13.41 13.72
N GLY A 124 1.17 13.66 13.55
CA GLY A 124 2.22 13.03 14.36
C GLY A 124 2.31 13.62 15.77
N GLY A 125 1.81 14.85 15.94
CA GLY A 125 1.61 15.52 17.22
C GLY A 125 2.89 16.10 17.81
N ALA A 126 2.78 17.30 18.37
CA ALA A 126 3.88 17.90 19.12
C ALA A 126 4.12 17.12 20.42
N THR A 127 5.38 16.78 20.66
CA THR A 127 5.84 15.85 21.71
C THR A 127 5.58 16.29 23.16
N THR A 128 4.98 17.46 23.42
CA THR A 128 4.96 18.08 24.76
C THR A 128 3.80 19.04 25.09
N GLY A 129 2.72 19.12 24.29
CA GLY A 129 1.63 20.08 24.51
C GLY A 129 0.29 19.48 24.99
N ASP A 130 -0.50 20.26 25.74
CA ASP A 130 -1.88 19.95 26.17
C ASP A 130 -2.91 19.90 25.00
N ASP A 131 -2.47 19.70 23.77
CA ASP A 131 -3.34 19.70 22.58
C ASP A 131 -3.66 18.28 22.08
N PHE A 132 -4.68 18.18 21.23
CA PHE A 132 -5.15 16.91 20.68
C PHE A 132 -4.33 16.44 19.48
N SER A 133 -3.19 17.08 19.15
CA SER A 133 -2.40 16.74 17.96
C SER A 133 -1.77 15.35 18.05
N GLY A 134 -1.50 14.84 19.26
CA GLY A 134 -0.98 13.49 19.50
C GLY A 134 -2.00 12.35 19.41
N PHE A 135 -3.30 12.65 19.28
CA PHE A 135 -4.35 11.60 19.26
C PHE A 135 -4.17 10.62 18.10
N GLY A 136 -3.83 11.13 16.92
CA GLY A 136 -3.59 10.31 15.73
C GLY A 136 -2.45 9.31 15.95
N LEU A 137 -1.34 9.79 16.49
CA LEU A 137 -0.19 8.95 16.86
C LEU A 137 -0.57 7.91 17.92
N SER A 138 -1.27 8.32 18.98
CA SER A 138 -1.72 7.41 20.04
C SER A 138 -2.59 6.28 19.50
N LEU A 139 -3.53 6.60 18.61
CA LEU A 139 -4.38 5.59 17.95
C LEU A 139 -3.54 4.56 17.17
N LEU A 140 -2.50 5.00 16.43
CA LEU A 140 -1.60 4.08 15.73
C LEU A 140 -0.85 3.15 16.68
N HIS A 141 -0.38 3.67 17.81
CA HIS A 141 0.25 2.87 18.85
C HIS A 141 -0.72 1.79 19.39
N ARG A 142 -1.97 2.16 19.69
CA ARG A 142 -2.99 1.20 20.13
C ARG A 142 -3.32 0.15 19.06
N ILE A 143 -3.43 0.54 17.78
CA ILE A 143 -3.63 -0.41 16.67
C ILE A 143 -2.47 -1.41 16.60
N ASN A 144 -1.23 -0.96 16.78
CA ASN A 144 -0.09 -1.86 16.79
C ASN A 144 -0.04 -2.77 18.03
N GLU A 145 -0.42 -2.29 19.21
CA GLU A 145 -0.56 -3.14 20.39
C GLU A 145 -1.58 -4.26 20.16
N LEU A 146 -2.74 -3.92 19.58
CA LEU A 146 -3.76 -4.90 19.18
C LEU A 146 -3.17 -5.90 18.19
N ARG A 147 -2.39 -5.45 17.20
CA ARG A 147 -1.68 -6.33 16.27
C ARG A 147 -0.75 -7.30 16.99
N ILE A 148 0.09 -6.82 17.91
CA ILE A 148 1.02 -7.65 18.68
C ILE A 148 0.27 -8.68 19.53
N LEU A 149 -0.85 -8.29 20.15
CA LEU A 149 -1.68 -9.20 20.94
C LEU A 149 -2.30 -10.29 20.06
N LEU A 150 -2.90 -9.91 18.93
CA LEU A 150 -3.49 -10.85 17.96
C LEU A 150 -2.42 -11.78 17.37
N ASP A 151 -1.21 -11.28 17.13
CA ASP A 151 -0.10 -12.10 16.62
C ASP A 151 0.34 -13.17 17.61
N ARG A 152 0.42 -12.81 18.90
CA ARG A 152 0.70 -13.78 19.97
C ARG A 152 -0.39 -14.83 20.06
N LEU A 153 -1.66 -14.42 19.94
CA LEU A 153 -2.80 -15.33 19.94
C LEU A 153 -2.81 -16.26 18.72
N ASP A 154 -2.48 -15.77 17.51
CA ASP A 154 -2.34 -16.63 16.32
C ASP A 154 -1.17 -17.61 16.51
N GLY A 155 -0.06 -17.17 17.10
CA GLY A 155 1.07 -18.02 17.45
C GLY A 155 0.67 -19.18 18.35
N PHE A 156 -0.22 -18.96 19.32
CA PHE A 156 -0.72 -20.02 20.21
C PHE A 156 -1.45 -21.14 19.47
N ARG A 157 -2.18 -20.82 18.40
CA ARG A 157 -2.84 -21.83 17.58
C ARG A 157 -1.85 -22.70 16.79
N THR A 158 -0.66 -22.20 16.52
CA THR A 158 0.38 -22.98 15.84
C THR A 158 1.17 -23.89 16.79
N LEU A 159 1.07 -23.68 18.11
CA LEU A 159 1.82 -24.47 19.10
C LEU A 159 1.48 -25.97 19.07
N PRO A 160 0.20 -26.42 19.05
CA PRO A 160 -0.12 -27.85 19.00
C PRO A 160 0.37 -28.55 17.71
N LEU A 161 0.59 -27.81 16.63
CA LEU A 161 1.16 -28.37 15.40
C LEU A 161 2.66 -28.70 15.55
N THR A 162 3.32 -28.03 16.49
CA THR A 162 4.75 -28.22 16.78
C THR A 162 5.00 -29.07 18.02
N GLN A 163 4.06 -29.09 18.96
CA GLN A 163 4.12 -29.86 20.21
C GLN A 163 3.05 -30.95 20.24
N SER A 164 3.48 -32.21 20.28
CA SER A 164 2.56 -33.36 20.20
C SER A 164 1.80 -33.65 21.50
N ASN A 165 2.20 -33.07 22.65
CA ASN A 165 1.61 -33.41 23.95
C ASN A 165 0.73 -32.27 24.52
N PRO A 166 -0.60 -32.43 24.58
CA PRO A 166 -1.51 -31.41 25.09
C PRO A 166 -1.32 -31.12 26.60
N LEU A 167 -0.65 -32.02 27.34
CA LEU A 167 -0.37 -31.83 28.77
C LEU A 167 0.94 -31.08 29.04
N GLU A 168 1.73 -30.79 28.00
CA GLU A 168 2.98 -30.05 28.13
C GLU A 168 2.70 -28.63 28.63
N GLN A 169 3.48 -28.17 29.62
CA GLN A 169 3.36 -26.83 30.17
C GLN A 169 4.00 -25.82 29.23
N ILE A 170 3.28 -24.74 28.94
CA ILE A 170 3.78 -23.68 28.08
C ILE A 170 4.78 -22.84 28.86
N SER A 171 5.90 -22.53 28.22
CA SER A 171 6.91 -21.61 28.75
C SER A 171 7.17 -20.49 27.75
N PHE A 172 7.35 -19.28 28.25
CA PHE A 172 7.68 -18.11 27.43
C PHE A 172 9.07 -17.59 27.76
N VAL A 173 9.77 -17.06 26.77
CA VAL A 173 11.01 -16.31 26.99
C VAL A 173 10.66 -14.82 27.09
N VAL A 174 10.94 -14.21 28.23
CA VAL A 174 10.79 -12.76 28.45
C VAL A 174 12.13 -12.24 28.94
N ASP A 175 12.74 -11.31 28.20
CA ASP A 175 14.08 -10.77 28.48
C ASP A 175 15.12 -11.88 28.72
N GLU A 176 15.23 -12.81 27.75
CA GLU A 176 16.12 -13.99 27.78
C GLU A 176 15.85 -14.99 28.92
N LYS A 177 14.81 -14.77 29.74
CA LYS A 177 14.44 -15.66 30.85
C LYS A 177 13.23 -16.50 30.50
N VAL A 178 13.38 -17.81 30.63
CA VAL A 178 12.27 -18.77 30.50
C VAL A 178 11.37 -18.66 31.72
N ARG A 179 10.09 -18.39 31.50
CA ARG A 179 9.02 -18.42 32.50
C ARG A 179 8.03 -19.52 32.14
N ALA A 180 8.02 -20.58 32.95
CA ALA A 180 6.99 -21.61 32.87
C ALA A 180 5.65 -21.04 33.35
N THR A 181 4.58 -21.32 32.61
CA THR A 181 3.21 -20.99 33.02
C THR A 181 2.58 -22.18 33.75
N ARG A 182 1.37 -21.99 34.26
CA ARG A 182 0.52 -23.09 34.75
C ARG A 182 -0.42 -23.63 33.66
N CYS A 183 -0.38 -23.04 32.47
CA CYS A 183 -1.22 -23.42 31.35
C CYS A 183 -0.51 -24.50 30.54
N ASN A 184 -1.21 -25.59 30.24
CA ASN A 184 -0.74 -26.57 29.28
C ASN A 184 -1.22 -26.22 27.86
N VAL A 185 -0.64 -26.87 26.86
CA VAL A 185 -0.98 -26.68 25.44
C VAL A 185 -2.48 -26.87 25.19
N GLY A 186 -3.09 -27.91 25.76
CA GLY A 186 -4.51 -28.20 25.61
C GLY A 186 -5.40 -27.09 26.17
N GLY A 187 -5.13 -26.62 27.38
CA GLY A 187 -5.89 -25.55 28.01
C GLY A 187 -5.73 -24.20 27.30
N LEU A 188 -4.57 -23.94 26.69
CA LEU A 188 -4.40 -22.76 25.85
C LEU A 188 -5.22 -22.86 24.56
N GLN A 189 -5.27 -24.05 23.94
CA GLN A 189 -6.12 -24.29 22.78
C GLN A 189 -7.59 -24.11 23.12
N ASP A 190 -8.06 -24.63 24.26
CA ASP A 190 -9.44 -24.44 24.72
C ASP A 190 -9.79 -22.95 24.88
N ILE A 191 -8.84 -22.12 25.35
CA ILE A 191 -9.02 -20.66 25.44
C ILE A 191 -9.12 -20.03 24.05
N VAL A 192 -8.22 -20.39 23.13
CA VAL A 192 -8.24 -19.87 21.76
C VAL A 192 -9.55 -20.25 21.06
N ASP A 193 -9.96 -21.51 21.15
CA ASP A 193 -11.21 -22.02 20.60
C ASP A 193 -12.40 -21.26 21.20
N PHE A 194 -12.40 -21.06 22.52
CA PHE A 194 -13.44 -20.27 23.21
C PHE A 194 -13.52 -18.84 22.68
N LEU A 195 -12.38 -18.17 22.46
CA LEU A 195 -12.35 -16.82 21.90
C LEU A 195 -12.90 -16.77 20.47
N GLU A 196 -12.72 -17.83 19.67
CA GLU A 196 -13.21 -17.90 18.29
C GLU A 196 -14.68 -18.34 18.17
N LEU A 197 -15.29 -18.96 19.20
CA LEU A 197 -16.68 -19.46 19.17
C LEU A 197 -17.73 -18.44 18.68
N GLN A 198 -17.50 -17.15 18.90
CA GLN A 198 -18.40 -16.07 18.48
C GLN A 198 -17.72 -14.97 17.68
N ASN A 199 -16.45 -15.15 17.33
CA ASN A 199 -15.65 -14.16 16.64
C ASN A 199 -15.19 -14.69 15.29
N ARG A 200 -14.65 -13.79 14.46
CA ARG A 200 -13.87 -14.23 13.29
C ARG A 200 -12.57 -14.86 13.78
N GLU A 201 -12.02 -15.73 12.95
CA GLU A 201 -10.71 -16.33 13.14
C GLU A 201 -9.66 -15.24 13.48
N ILE A 202 -8.85 -15.48 14.50
CA ILE A 202 -7.85 -14.51 14.99
C ILE A 202 -6.93 -14.05 13.87
N ARG A 203 -6.55 -14.97 12.97
CA ARG A 203 -5.76 -14.67 11.78
C ARG A 203 -6.42 -13.63 10.86
N LEU A 204 -7.73 -13.73 10.66
CA LEU A 204 -8.47 -12.77 9.84
C LEU A 204 -8.54 -11.40 10.52
N LEU A 205 -8.69 -11.36 11.84
CA LEU A 205 -8.62 -10.11 12.61
C LEU A 205 -7.23 -9.48 12.53
N LEU A 206 -6.17 -10.28 12.66
CA LEU A 206 -4.79 -9.84 12.53
C LEU A 206 -4.53 -9.22 11.14
N ASN A 207 -4.97 -9.89 10.07
CA ASN A 207 -4.85 -9.35 8.71
C ASN A 207 -5.64 -8.04 8.53
N SER A 208 -6.84 -7.96 9.12
CA SER A 208 -7.67 -6.76 9.07
C SER A 208 -7.01 -5.57 9.78
N ILE A 209 -6.40 -5.82 10.94
CA ILE A 209 -5.65 -4.81 11.69
C ILE A 209 -4.39 -4.39 10.92
N HIS A 210 -3.72 -5.31 10.25
CA HIS A 210 -2.57 -5.00 9.39
C HIS A 210 -2.97 -4.07 8.25
N VAL A 211 -4.02 -4.43 7.51
CA VAL A 211 -4.58 -3.58 6.45
C VAL A 211 -4.98 -2.21 6.99
N LEU A 212 -5.68 -2.17 8.12
CA LEU A 212 -6.12 -0.93 8.75
C LEU A 212 -4.92 -0.04 9.08
N ALA A 213 -3.88 -0.59 9.71
CA ALA A 213 -2.65 0.14 10.03
C ALA A 213 -1.96 0.69 8.76
N SER A 214 -1.96 -0.08 7.67
CA SER A 214 -1.40 0.30 6.38
C SER A 214 -2.17 1.41 5.65
N LEU A 215 -3.39 1.77 6.08
CA LEU A 215 -4.09 2.94 5.55
C LEU A 215 -3.61 4.24 6.15
N PHE A 216 -3.09 4.20 7.37
CA PHE A 216 -2.65 5.40 8.03
C PHE A 216 -1.34 5.92 7.45
N LYS A 217 -1.18 7.24 7.43
CA LYS A 217 0.07 7.90 7.05
C LYS A 217 0.29 9.10 7.96
N PRO A 218 1.38 9.14 8.72
CA PRO A 218 1.77 10.35 9.46
C PRO A 218 1.93 11.52 8.50
N THR A 219 1.59 12.73 8.93
CA THR A 219 1.73 13.95 8.13
C THR A 219 3.10 14.63 8.27
N GLU A 220 3.94 14.17 9.21
CA GLU A 220 5.17 14.87 9.65
C GLU A 220 6.48 14.36 9.01
N ASP A 221 6.43 13.27 8.23
CA ASP A 221 7.62 12.67 7.60
C ASP A 221 8.25 13.53 6.47
N PHE A 222 7.65 14.66 6.13
CA PHE A 222 8.07 15.51 5.01
C PHE A 222 8.47 16.88 5.56
N GLY A 223 9.77 17.09 5.79
CA GLY A 223 10.35 18.24 6.48
C GLY A 223 10.18 19.61 5.78
N GLY A 224 8.94 20.08 5.64
CA GLY A 224 8.60 21.40 5.11
C GLY A 224 7.31 21.98 5.74
N ASP A 225 7.17 23.31 5.68
CA ASP A 225 6.05 24.07 6.23
C ASP A 225 4.74 23.95 5.41
N ASP A 226 4.68 23.09 4.38
CA ASP A 226 3.52 22.91 3.51
C ASP A 226 2.70 21.68 3.89
N TRP A 227 2.17 21.69 5.11
CA TRP A 227 1.28 20.65 5.64
C TRP A 227 -0.07 20.58 4.92
N HIS A 228 -0.46 21.64 4.21
CA HIS A 228 -1.75 21.72 3.50
C HIS A 228 -1.79 20.88 2.23
N SER A 229 -0.73 20.90 1.41
CA SER A 229 -0.70 20.14 0.14
C SER A 229 -0.90 18.64 0.32
N TYR A 230 -0.55 18.13 1.50
CA TYR A 230 -0.62 16.72 1.80
C TYR A 230 -2.02 16.19 2.07
N TYR A 231 -2.85 16.92 2.81
CA TYR A 231 -4.27 16.56 2.99
C TYR A 231 -5.04 16.64 1.66
N GLU A 232 -4.51 17.37 0.67
CA GLU A 232 -5.08 17.51 -0.66
C GLU A 232 -4.65 16.42 -1.65
N GLU A 233 -3.66 15.58 -1.29
CA GLU A 233 -3.19 14.47 -2.13
C GLU A 233 -4.29 13.44 -2.42
N ARG A 234 -5.34 13.35 -1.57
CA ARG A 234 -6.49 12.44 -1.76
C ARG A 234 -6.03 11.02 -2.16
N GLU A 235 -5.03 10.50 -1.44
CA GLU A 235 -4.40 9.22 -1.73
C GLU A 235 -5.35 8.05 -1.43
N TRP A 236 -5.38 7.06 -2.33
CA TRP A 236 -6.07 5.78 -2.14
C TRP A 236 -5.11 4.62 -2.40
N ARG A 237 -5.34 3.49 -1.75
CA ARG A 237 -4.44 2.34 -1.75
C ARG A 237 -5.19 1.06 -2.01
N ILE A 238 -4.59 0.18 -2.81
CA ILE A 238 -4.85 -1.26 -2.75
C ILE A 238 -3.69 -1.87 -1.94
N ILE A 239 -4.03 -2.63 -0.89
CA ILE A 239 -3.08 -3.16 0.09
C ILE A 239 -3.15 -4.69 0.06
N ASP A 240 -1.98 -5.34 0.14
CA ASP A 240 -1.92 -6.80 0.25
C ASP A 240 -2.57 -7.32 1.55
N GLY A 241 -3.04 -8.56 1.54
CA GLY A 241 -3.71 -9.18 2.69
C GLY A 241 -5.19 -8.81 2.88
N LEU A 242 -5.72 -7.93 2.01
CA LEU A 242 -7.14 -7.56 1.96
C LEU A 242 -7.99 -8.55 1.15
N THR A 243 -7.43 -9.72 0.83
CA THR A 243 -8.13 -10.75 0.06
C THR A 243 -9.36 -11.23 0.82
N ASN A 244 -10.49 -10.56 0.55
CA ASN A 244 -11.81 -11.12 0.70
C ASN A 244 -11.76 -12.52 0.08
N GLN A 245 -12.43 -13.50 0.71
CA GLN A 245 -12.57 -14.87 0.21
C GLN A 245 -13.07 -15.00 -1.25
N LYS A 246 -13.42 -13.89 -1.91
CA LYS A 246 -13.86 -13.79 -3.31
C LYS A 246 -12.78 -13.34 -4.31
N LEU A 247 -11.62 -12.87 -3.88
CA LEU A 247 -10.49 -12.68 -4.80
C LEU A 247 -9.93 -14.08 -5.08
N GLU A 248 -10.28 -14.61 -6.24
CA GLU A 248 -9.87 -15.94 -6.67
C GLU A 248 -8.33 -16.04 -6.68
N ARG A 249 -7.79 -17.21 -6.35
CA ARG A 249 -6.36 -17.51 -6.58
C ARG A 249 -6.02 -17.13 -8.03
N GLY A 250 -4.92 -16.42 -8.26
CA GLY A 250 -4.60 -15.85 -9.57
C GLY A 250 -4.88 -14.36 -9.72
N THR A 251 -5.50 -13.72 -8.72
CA THR A 251 -5.71 -12.26 -8.76
C THR A 251 -4.45 -11.49 -8.37
N ALA A 252 -3.81 -11.91 -7.28
CA ALA A 252 -2.63 -11.30 -6.71
C ALA A 252 -1.64 -12.39 -6.33
N ASP A 253 -0.50 -12.46 -7.01
CA ASP A 253 0.51 -13.51 -6.81
C ASP A 253 1.93 -12.93 -6.73
N GLU A 254 2.84 -13.69 -6.13
CA GLU A 254 4.27 -13.41 -6.18
C GLU A 254 4.78 -13.41 -7.64
N LEU A 255 5.84 -12.64 -7.88
CA LEU A 255 6.51 -12.61 -9.18
C LEU A 255 7.29 -13.89 -9.44
N SER A 256 7.19 -14.43 -10.66
CA SER A 256 8.14 -15.42 -11.18
C SER A 256 9.54 -14.83 -11.38
N ASP A 257 10.56 -15.67 -11.55
CA ASP A 257 11.94 -15.20 -11.72
C ASP A 257 12.13 -14.41 -13.03
N GLU A 258 11.41 -14.78 -14.09
CA GLU A 258 11.36 -14.05 -15.35
C GLU A 258 10.75 -12.65 -15.16
N GLU A 259 9.68 -12.55 -14.39
CA GLU A 259 9.01 -11.27 -14.11
C GLU A 259 9.85 -10.38 -13.19
N LYS A 260 10.51 -10.96 -12.18
CA LYS A 260 11.47 -10.21 -11.36
C LYS A 260 12.58 -9.64 -12.23
N SER A 261 13.08 -10.41 -13.19
CA SER A 261 14.11 -9.95 -14.14
C SER A 261 13.60 -8.77 -14.98
N LEU A 262 12.38 -8.86 -15.51
CA LEU A 262 11.73 -7.76 -16.24
C LEU A 262 11.55 -6.50 -15.37
N VAL A 263 11.14 -6.65 -14.11
CA VAL A 263 11.02 -5.53 -13.17
C VAL A 263 12.38 -4.89 -12.89
N LEU A 264 13.44 -5.68 -12.71
CA LEU A 264 14.79 -5.18 -12.48
C LEU A 264 15.38 -4.46 -13.70
N GLU A 265 15.07 -4.92 -14.91
CA GLU A 265 15.44 -4.24 -16.16
C GLU A 265 14.69 -2.91 -16.35
N THR A 266 13.46 -2.85 -15.84
CA THR A 266 12.57 -1.67 -15.90
C THR A 266 12.96 -0.64 -14.84
N VAL A 267 13.10 -1.07 -13.59
CA VAL A 267 13.39 -0.24 -12.43
C VAL A 267 14.52 -0.88 -11.59
N PRO A 268 15.80 -0.62 -11.91
CA PRO A 268 16.94 -1.27 -11.26
C PRO A 268 17.00 -1.10 -9.73
N SER A 269 16.40 -0.04 -9.18
CA SER A 269 16.36 0.20 -7.73
C SER A 269 15.54 -0.85 -6.95
N PHE A 270 14.77 -1.70 -7.63
CA PHE A 270 14.10 -2.85 -7.02
C PHE A 270 15.05 -3.99 -6.64
N ALA A 271 16.33 -3.91 -7.06
CA ALA A 271 17.39 -4.78 -6.57
C ALA A 271 17.79 -4.46 -5.11
N ASN A 272 17.48 -3.26 -4.63
CA ASN A 272 17.83 -2.82 -3.28
C ASN A 272 17.11 -3.68 -2.24
N GLU A 273 17.77 -3.86 -1.10
CA GLU A 273 17.20 -4.54 0.04
C GLU A 273 16.19 -3.65 0.80
N ILE A 274 15.24 -4.32 1.43
CA ILE A 274 14.25 -3.73 2.34
C ILE A 274 14.08 -4.67 3.53
N GLU A 275 14.06 -4.10 4.73
CA GLU A 275 13.70 -4.85 5.93
C GLU A 275 12.19 -5.10 5.93
N MET A 276 11.79 -6.36 6.00
CA MET A 276 10.40 -6.79 6.12
C MET A 276 10.21 -7.52 7.44
N ARG A 277 8.95 -7.81 7.79
CA ARG A 277 8.60 -8.49 9.05
C ARG A 277 9.38 -9.80 9.31
N LEU A 278 9.68 -10.57 8.26
CA LEU A 278 10.37 -11.87 8.35
C LEU A 278 11.88 -11.76 8.12
N GLY A 279 12.41 -10.55 7.95
CA GLY A 279 13.82 -10.28 7.69
C GLY A 279 14.04 -9.40 6.47
N THR A 280 15.32 -9.17 6.16
CA THR A 280 15.75 -8.39 5.01
C THR A 280 15.63 -9.21 3.72
N THR A 281 15.12 -8.59 2.67
CA THR A 281 14.96 -9.20 1.34
C THR A 281 15.06 -8.13 0.25
N ARG A 282 15.24 -8.51 -1.02
CA ARG A 282 15.19 -7.53 -2.13
C ARG A 282 13.76 -7.04 -2.34
N LYS A 283 13.59 -5.77 -2.70
CA LYS A 283 12.26 -5.20 -2.98
C LYS A 283 11.50 -6.01 -4.02
N VAL A 284 12.16 -6.43 -5.09
CA VAL A 284 11.53 -7.23 -6.15
C VAL A 284 10.98 -8.57 -5.64
N ASP A 285 11.64 -9.21 -4.67
CA ASP A 285 11.23 -10.51 -4.11
C ASP A 285 10.01 -10.38 -3.18
N SER A 286 9.68 -9.16 -2.75
CA SER A 286 8.50 -8.89 -1.93
C SER A 286 7.34 -8.26 -2.70
N CYS A 287 7.48 -8.05 -4.01
CA CYS A 287 6.40 -7.51 -4.83
C CYS A 287 5.30 -8.55 -5.06
N ILE A 288 4.06 -8.07 -5.19
CA ILE A 288 2.91 -8.88 -5.59
C ILE A 288 2.34 -8.28 -6.88
N ALA A 289 2.10 -9.11 -7.88
CA ALA A 289 1.46 -8.71 -9.13
C ALA A 289 -0.06 -8.83 -9.01
N LEU A 290 -0.77 -7.73 -9.23
CA LEU A 290 -2.21 -7.65 -9.37
C LEU A 290 -2.57 -7.82 -10.86
N ARG A 291 -2.98 -9.04 -11.22
CA ARG A 291 -3.04 -9.51 -12.60
C ARG A 291 -4.42 -9.46 -13.21
N THR A 292 -5.44 -9.78 -12.41
CA THR A 292 -6.80 -9.95 -12.90
C THR A 292 -7.81 -9.15 -12.10
N PHE A 293 -8.92 -8.78 -12.74
CA PHE A 293 -10.09 -8.17 -12.12
C PHE A 293 -11.35 -8.60 -12.89
N GLN A 294 -12.40 -9.00 -12.17
CA GLN A 294 -13.66 -9.48 -12.75
C GLN A 294 -13.46 -10.50 -13.89
N SER A 295 -12.64 -11.54 -13.64
CA SER A 295 -12.27 -12.63 -14.59
C SER A 295 -11.43 -12.24 -15.81
N GLY A 296 -11.11 -10.96 -15.99
CA GLY A 296 -10.23 -10.49 -17.07
C GLY A 296 -8.88 -9.99 -16.54
N PRO A 297 -7.94 -9.66 -17.44
CA PRO A 297 -6.73 -8.94 -17.07
C PRO A 297 -7.04 -7.61 -16.38
N PHE A 298 -6.21 -7.20 -15.43
CA PHE A 298 -6.44 -5.99 -14.62
C PHE A 298 -6.47 -4.73 -15.48
N TYR A 299 -5.75 -4.71 -16.61
CA TYR A 299 -5.76 -3.57 -17.52
C TYR A 299 -7.13 -3.26 -18.10
N ASN A 300 -8.09 -4.21 -18.10
CA ASN A 300 -9.47 -3.93 -18.51
C ASN A 300 -10.18 -2.95 -17.56
N ALA A 301 -9.66 -2.76 -16.35
CA ALA A 301 -10.14 -1.74 -15.41
C ALA A 301 -9.65 -0.33 -15.77
N ILE A 302 -8.63 -0.21 -16.62
CA ILE A 302 -8.05 1.07 -17.02
C ILE A 302 -9.02 1.75 -17.98
N ARG A 303 -9.44 2.96 -17.63
CA ARG A 303 -10.32 3.79 -18.45
C ARG A 303 -9.55 4.47 -19.57
N ARG A 304 -8.36 5.02 -19.26
CA ARG A 304 -7.47 5.68 -20.22
C ARG A 304 -6.01 5.50 -19.83
N VAL A 305 -5.14 5.41 -20.82
CA VAL A 305 -3.69 5.53 -20.64
C VAL A 305 -3.28 6.93 -21.07
N ILE A 306 -2.61 7.65 -20.19
CA ILE A 306 -2.21 9.03 -20.40
C ILE A 306 -0.70 9.07 -20.52
N VAL A 307 -0.20 9.62 -21.61
CA VAL A 307 1.22 9.64 -21.95
C VAL A 307 1.64 11.03 -22.42
N PRO A 308 2.92 11.39 -22.41
CA PRO A 308 3.37 12.65 -23.00
C PRO A 308 3.10 12.68 -24.50
N HIS A 309 2.72 13.85 -25.04
CA HIS A 309 2.46 14.03 -26.47
C HIS A 309 3.61 13.50 -27.35
N ALA A 310 4.86 13.64 -26.89
CA ALA A 310 6.06 13.23 -27.60
C ALA A 310 6.15 11.72 -27.92
N VAL A 311 5.40 10.87 -27.22
CA VAL A 311 5.41 9.40 -27.42
C VAL A 311 4.02 8.84 -27.72
N LEU A 312 3.02 9.70 -27.96
CA LEU A 312 1.65 9.26 -28.19
C LEU A 312 1.55 8.28 -29.37
N ASP A 313 2.12 8.65 -30.51
CA ASP A 313 2.07 7.82 -31.72
C ASP A 313 2.80 6.48 -31.54
N ASP A 314 3.96 6.50 -30.87
CA ASP A 314 4.74 5.30 -30.57
C ASP A 314 3.92 4.33 -29.71
N VAL A 315 3.32 4.82 -28.61
CA VAL A 315 2.52 4.01 -27.69
C VAL A 315 1.26 3.47 -28.38
N VAL A 316 0.58 4.29 -29.19
CA VAL A 316 -0.59 3.84 -29.96
C VAL A 316 -0.22 2.71 -30.92
N SER A 317 0.96 2.77 -31.54
CA SER A 317 1.43 1.75 -32.48
C SER A 317 1.95 0.46 -31.82
N GLU A 318 2.61 0.57 -30.66
CA GLU A 318 3.24 -0.56 -29.98
C GLU A 318 2.24 -1.33 -29.11
N PHE A 319 1.25 -0.63 -28.53
CA PHE A 319 0.29 -1.18 -27.60
C PHE A 319 -1.10 -1.35 -28.25
N ASP A 320 -1.17 -2.06 -29.38
CA ASP A 320 -2.42 -2.34 -30.13
C ASP A 320 -3.52 -2.96 -29.25
N TRP A 321 -3.16 -3.71 -28.20
CA TRP A 321 -4.10 -4.29 -27.24
C TRP A 321 -4.70 -3.24 -26.29
N ILE A 322 -3.93 -2.19 -25.94
CA ILE A 322 -4.43 -1.00 -25.25
C ILE A 322 -5.32 -0.24 -26.23
N GLY A 323 -4.82 0.10 -27.42
CA GLY A 323 -5.52 0.93 -28.41
C GLY A 323 -6.85 0.36 -28.92
N SER A 324 -7.09 -0.95 -28.82
CA SER A 324 -8.36 -1.58 -29.22
C SER A 324 -9.45 -1.59 -28.14
N SER A 325 -9.11 -1.33 -26.86
CA SER A 325 -10.07 -1.39 -25.74
C SER A 325 -9.98 -0.22 -24.74
N VAL A 326 -8.82 0.45 -24.67
CA VAL A 326 -8.49 1.52 -23.73
C VAL A 326 -7.91 2.71 -24.50
N PRO A 327 -8.58 3.88 -24.50
CA PRO A 327 -8.06 5.07 -25.16
C PRO A 327 -6.70 5.51 -24.60
N ILE A 328 -5.77 5.80 -25.51
CA ILE A 328 -4.48 6.43 -25.19
C ILE A 328 -4.57 7.91 -25.57
N VAL A 329 -4.21 8.81 -24.67
CA VAL A 329 -4.36 10.26 -24.83
C VAL A 329 -3.10 10.99 -24.36
N ALA A 330 -2.82 12.15 -24.95
CA ALA A 330 -1.73 12.99 -24.48
C ALA A 330 -2.08 13.66 -23.14
N LEU A 331 -1.12 13.74 -22.24
CA LEU A 331 -1.24 14.46 -20.96
C LEU A 331 -1.62 15.93 -21.17
N GLU A 332 -1.11 16.53 -22.25
CA GLU A 332 -1.33 17.92 -22.61
C GLU A 332 -2.74 18.22 -23.15
N ASP A 333 -3.51 17.18 -23.51
CA ASP A 333 -4.87 17.29 -24.05
C ASP A 333 -5.97 17.11 -22.96
N ILE A 334 -5.58 16.91 -21.70
CA ILE A 334 -6.45 16.61 -20.55
C ILE A 334 -6.73 17.85 -19.70
#